data_AF-A0A3N0E6C3-F1
#
_entry.id   AF-A0A3N0E6C3-F1
#
_cell.length_a   1.000
_cell.length_b   1.000
_cell.length_c   1.000
_cell.angle_alpha   90.00
_cell.angle_beta   90.00
_cell.angle_gamma   90.00
#
_symmetry.space_group_name_H-M   'P 1'
#
loop_
_entity.id
_entity.type
_entity.pdbx_description
1 polymer ?
#
loop_
_entity_poly.entity_id
_entity_poly.type
_entity_poly.pdbx_seq_one_letter_code
_entity_poly.pdbx_strand_id
1 'polypeptide(L)'
;MFGFKKRELTEDEKYIKEIIQYFSENDNVKKLISPISEEYFLIDDENQIYICIGNGNFSLSNHKFLYEKVFNLSFTEELKKQVRHNMEIEMQALKKSLFKNETDLLDKVLKVVNNAKKGQILNHDFISDKKLVHGQA
;
A
#
# COMPACT_ATOMS: atom_id res chain seq x y z
N MET A 1 10.75 -34.51 -21.86
CA MET A 1 11.09 -33.36 -20.99
C MET A 1 11.59 -32.23 -21.89
N PHE A 2 10.77 -31.21 -22.12
CA PHE A 2 11.20 -30.03 -22.87
C PHE A 2 12.07 -29.17 -21.96
N GLY A 3 13.38 -29.17 -22.19
CA GLY A 3 14.29 -28.24 -21.53
C GLY A 3 14.08 -26.86 -22.12
N PHE A 4 13.36 -25.99 -21.40
CA PHE A 4 13.32 -24.57 -21.72
C PHE A 4 14.74 -24.02 -21.51
N LYS A 5 15.51 -23.87 -22.59
CA LYS A 5 16.76 -23.11 -22.55
C LYS A 5 16.38 -21.69 -22.14
N LYS A 6 16.86 -21.27 -20.97
CA LYS A 6 16.68 -19.90 -20.48
C LYS A 6 17.35 -18.98 -21.49
N ARG A 7 16.56 -18.16 -22.19
CA ARG A 7 17.08 -17.22 -23.18
C ARG A 7 17.98 -16.22 -22.47
N GLU A 8 19.16 -15.96 -23.01
CA GLU A 8 20.00 -14.87 -22.53
C GLU A 8 19.34 -13.53 -22.85
N LEU A 9 19.26 -12.65 -21.86
CA LEU A 9 18.74 -11.31 -22.06
C LEU A 9 19.73 -10.49 -22.89
N THR A 10 19.18 -9.76 -23.85
CA THR A 10 19.92 -8.70 -24.56
C THR A 10 20.31 -7.58 -23.60
N GLU A 11 21.28 -6.73 -23.97
CA GLU A 11 21.69 -5.60 -23.14
C GLU A 11 20.52 -4.66 -22.82
N ASP A 12 19.71 -4.31 -23.83
CA ASP A 12 18.50 -3.50 -23.65
C ASP A 12 17.51 -4.11 -22.65
N GLU A 13 17.33 -5.43 -22.68
CA GLU A 13 16.42 -6.10 -21.74
C GLU A 13 16.97 -6.12 -20.32
N LYS A 14 18.29 -6.15 -20.14
CA LYS A 14 18.92 -6.01 -18.83
C LYS A 14 18.70 -4.59 -18.29
N TYR A 15 18.97 -3.57 -19.11
CA TYR A 15 18.75 -2.17 -18.74
C TYR A 15 17.31 -1.90 -18.36
N ILE A 16 16.34 -2.35 -19.17
CA ILE A 16 14.93 -2.17 -18.88
C ILE A 16 14.54 -2.88 -17.59
N LYS A 17 15.04 -4.09 -17.36
CA LYS A 17 14.75 -4.82 -16.13
C LYS A 17 15.25 -4.08 -14.89
N GLU A 18 16.47 -3.53 -14.93
CA GLU A 18 17.03 -2.72 -13.85
C GLU A 18 16.23 -1.44 -13.61
N ILE A 19 15.83 -0.75 -14.68
CA ILE A 19 14.96 0.43 -14.61
C ILE A 19 13.64 0.05 -13.94
N ILE A 20 12.95 -0.97 -14.45
CA ILE A 20 11.68 -1.42 -13.87
C ILE A 20 11.84 -1.80 -12.41
N GLN A 21 12.95 -2.44 -12.04
CA GLN A 21 13.24 -2.76 -10.65
C GLN A 21 13.28 -1.51 -9.77
N TYR A 22 14.13 -0.56 -10.13
CA TYR A 22 14.28 0.69 -9.39
C TYR A 22 12.95 1.43 -9.21
N PHE A 23 12.18 1.62 -10.29
CA PHE A 23 10.91 2.34 -10.24
C PHE A 23 9.81 1.54 -9.51
N SER A 24 9.84 0.21 -9.57
CA SER A 24 8.84 -0.64 -8.89
C SER A 24 9.05 -0.72 -7.38
N GLU A 25 10.28 -0.53 -6.89
CA GLU A 25 10.63 -0.59 -5.47
C GLU A 25 10.56 0.78 -4.78
N ASN A 26 10.46 1.87 -5.55
CA ASN A 26 10.40 3.23 -5.02
C ASN A 26 8.96 3.61 -4.63
N ASP A 27 8.78 4.05 -3.39
CA ASP A 27 7.47 4.45 -2.84
C ASP A 27 6.95 5.78 -3.43
N ASN A 28 7.85 6.64 -3.94
CA ASN A 28 7.47 7.91 -4.57
C ASN A 28 6.92 7.72 -5.99
N VAL A 29 7.10 6.53 -6.57
CA VAL A 29 6.63 6.20 -7.91
C VAL A 29 5.22 5.64 -7.81
N LYS A 30 4.28 6.30 -8.49
CA LYS A 30 2.90 5.81 -8.58
C LYS A 30 2.86 4.59 -9.49
N LYS A 31 2.32 3.49 -8.97
CA LYS A 31 2.12 2.23 -9.70
C LYS A 31 0.64 2.08 -10.03
N LEU A 32 0.29 2.08 -11.32
CA LEU A 32 -1.09 1.90 -11.78
C LEU A 32 -1.20 0.68 -12.69
N ILE A 33 -2.37 0.06 -12.69
CA ILE A 33 -2.70 -1.06 -13.56
C ILE A 33 -3.98 -0.71 -14.31
N SER A 34 -3.98 -0.93 -15.62
CA SER A 34 -5.22 -1.01 -16.41
C SER A 34 -5.65 -2.47 -16.50
N PRO A 35 -6.71 -2.91 -15.78
CA PRO A 35 -7.05 -4.32 -15.72
C PRO A 35 -7.57 -4.90 -17.04
N ILE A 36 -8.19 -4.05 -17.88
CA ILE A 36 -8.80 -4.50 -19.14
C ILE A 36 -7.73 -4.68 -20.23
N SER A 37 -6.77 -3.75 -20.32
CA SER A 37 -5.67 -3.83 -21.30
C SER A 37 -4.44 -4.57 -20.77
N GLU A 38 -4.43 -4.97 -19.49
CA GLU A 38 -3.30 -5.59 -18.79
C GLU A 38 -2.01 -4.76 -18.86
N GLU A 39 -2.15 -3.44 -18.88
CA GLU A 39 -1.05 -2.49 -18.92
C GLU A 39 -0.66 -2.04 -17.51
N TYR A 40 0.64 -1.85 -17.31
CA TYR A 40 1.23 -1.44 -16.05
C TYR A 40 1.95 -0.12 -16.26
N PHE A 41 1.68 0.85 -15.38
CA PHE A 41 2.26 2.18 -15.46
C PHE A 41 3.07 2.48 -14.21
N LEU A 42 4.30 2.97 -14.40
CA LEU A 42 5.14 3.52 -13.34
C LEU A 42 5.33 5.01 -13.64
N ILE A 43 4.86 5.86 -12.72
CA ILE A 43 4.82 7.31 -12.90
C ILE A 43 5.63 7.97 -11.80
N ASP A 44 6.72 8.61 -12.20
CA ASP A 44 7.55 9.45 -11.36
C ASP A 44 7.35 10.91 -11.79
N ASP A 45 6.48 11.61 -11.07
CA ASP A 45 6.16 13.01 -11.35
C ASP A 45 7.34 13.95 -11.01
N GLU A 46 8.23 13.57 -10.08
CA GLU A 46 9.37 14.39 -9.67
C GLU A 46 10.42 14.47 -10.78
N ASN A 47 10.77 13.31 -11.34
CA ASN A 47 11.72 13.22 -12.45
C ASN A 47 11.05 13.36 -13.82
N GLN A 48 9.71 13.48 -13.86
CA GLN A 48 8.89 13.52 -15.07
C GLN A 48 9.13 12.32 -15.99
N ILE A 49 9.20 11.12 -15.40
CA ILE A 49 9.41 9.85 -16.10
C ILE A 49 8.14 9.03 -16.03
N TYR A 50 7.68 8.56 -17.20
CA TYR A 50 6.48 7.76 -17.35
C TYR A 50 6.81 6.49 -18.12
N ILE A 51 6.59 5.34 -17.48
CA ILE A 51 6.85 4.03 -18.07
C ILE A 51 5.54 3.28 -18.23
N CYS A 52 5.32 2.67 -19.40
CA CYS A 52 4.23 1.75 -19.66
C CYS A 52 4.75 0.39 -20.12
N ILE A 53 4.17 -0.67 -19.56
CA ILE A 53 4.44 -2.06 -19.89
C ILE A 53 3.13 -2.71 -20.31
N GLY A 54 2.98 -3.05 -21.59
CA GLY A 54 1.81 -3.76 -22.10
C GLY A 54 2.18 -5.13 -22.65
N ASN A 55 1.35 -5.63 -23.57
CA ASN A 55 1.51 -6.96 -24.16
C ASN A 55 2.55 -6.96 -25.28
N GLY A 56 3.81 -7.24 -24.91
CA GLY A 56 4.92 -7.26 -25.85
C GLY A 56 5.42 -5.86 -26.23
N ASN A 57 4.92 -4.79 -25.62
CA ASN A 57 5.42 -3.43 -25.80
C ASN A 57 5.93 -2.86 -24.48
N PHE A 58 6.94 -2.02 -24.60
CA PHE A 58 7.48 -1.21 -23.52
C PHE A 58 7.64 0.21 -24.04
N SER A 59 7.18 1.18 -23.26
CA SER A 59 7.45 2.59 -23.52
C SER A 59 7.97 3.29 -22.27
N LEU A 60 8.92 4.19 -22.50
CA LEU A 60 9.46 5.09 -21.50
C LEU A 60 9.45 6.48 -22.09
N SER A 61 8.87 7.43 -21.39
CA SER A 61 8.73 8.80 -21.88
C SER A 61 9.00 9.81 -20.78
N ASN A 62 9.39 11.01 -21.21
CA ASN A 62 9.40 12.21 -20.40
C ASN A 62 8.89 13.39 -21.25
N HIS A 63 9.01 14.62 -20.74
CA HIS A 63 8.56 15.83 -21.43
C HIS A 63 9.28 16.14 -22.76
N LYS A 64 10.37 15.44 -23.10
CA LYS A 64 11.20 15.68 -24.30
C LYS A 64 11.32 14.47 -25.22
N PHE A 65 11.29 13.28 -24.67
CA PHE A 65 11.67 12.04 -25.35
C PHE A 65 10.64 10.96 -25.13
N LEU A 66 10.46 10.15 -26.17
CA LEU A 66 9.68 8.92 -26.16
C LEU A 66 10.60 7.80 -26.67
N TYR A 67 10.77 6.79 -25.83
CA TYR A 67 11.39 5.52 -26.17
C TYR A 67 10.28 4.47 -26.24
N GLU A 68 10.18 3.77 -27.37
CA GLU A 68 9.24 2.66 -27.55
C GLU A 68 9.97 1.47 -28.16
N LYS A 69 9.71 0.29 -27.62
CA LYS A 69 10.27 -0.95 -28.15
C LYS A 69 9.34 -2.12 -27.94
N VAL A 70 9.31 -2.99 -28.94
CA VAL A 70 8.59 -4.26 -28.90
C VAL A 70 9.53 -5.34 -28.37
N PHE A 71 9.05 -6.11 -27.41
CA PHE A 71 9.74 -7.24 -26.81
C PHE A 71 8.90 -8.51 -26.93
N ASN A 72 9.51 -9.65 -26.63
CA ASN A 72 8.73 -10.88 -26.52
C ASN A 72 7.76 -10.80 -25.32
N LEU A 73 6.61 -11.46 -25.48
CA LEU A 73 5.55 -11.46 -24.47
C LEU A 73 6.04 -11.99 -23.12
N SER A 74 6.90 -13.03 -23.12
CA SER A 74 7.45 -13.59 -21.88
C SER A 74 8.23 -12.58 -21.05
N PHE A 75 9.00 -11.71 -21.71
CA PHE A 75 9.81 -10.69 -21.05
C PHE A 75 8.92 -9.59 -20.47
N THR A 76 7.95 -9.08 -21.25
CA THR A 76 7.02 -8.07 -20.71
C THR A 76 6.18 -8.62 -19.57
N GLU A 77 5.76 -9.90 -19.63
CA GLU A 77 5.06 -10.56 -18.51
C GLU A 77 5.93 -10.72 -17.26
N GLU A 78 7.23 -10.99 -17.42
CA GLU A 78 8.17 -10.97 -16.28
C GLU A 78 8.25 -9.59 -15.62
N LEU A 79 8.32 -8.51 -16.42
CA LEU A 79 8.33 -7.14 -15.90
C LEU A 79 7.03 -6.80 -15.16
N LYS A 80 5.87 -7.12 -15.76
CA LYS A 80 4.56 -6.90 -15.11
C LYS A 80 4.42 -7.69 -13.80
N LYS A 81 4.88 -8.94 -13.79
CA LYS A 81 4.86 -9.79 -12.59
C LYS A 81 5.67 -9.17 -11.46
N GLN A 82 6.82 -8.58 -11.78
CA GLN A 82 7.66 -7.88 -10.82
C GLN A 82 6.94 -6.66 -10.22
N VAL A 83 6.35 -5.80 -11.06
CA VAL A 83 5.57 -4.64 -10.59
C VAL A 83 4.40 -5.09 -9.72
N ARG A 84 3.64 -6.10 -10.16
CA ARG A 84 2.51 -6.66 -9.39
C ARG A 84 2.94 -7.18 -8.02
N HIS A 85 4.10 -7.85 -7.95
CA HIS A 85 4.60 -8.39 -6.69
C HIS A 85 4.88 -7.27 -5.67
N ASN A 86 5.53 -6.19 -6.10
CA ASN A 86 5.85 -5.07 -5.22
C ASN A 86 4.58 -4.32 -4.76
N MET A 87 3.62 -4.12 -5.66
CA MET A 87 2.31 -3.56 -5.29
C MET A 87 1.59 -4.41 -4.23
N GLU A 88 1.69 -5.75 -4.32
CA GLU A 88 1.07 -6.64 -3.33
C GLU A 88 1.78 -6.54 -1.97
N ILE A 89 3.11 -6.42 -1.95
CA ILE A 89 3.88 -6.19 -0.70
C ILE A 89 3.43 -4.89 -0.04
N GLU A 90 3.34 -3.80 -0.79
CA GLU A 90 2.87 -2.50 -0.31
C GLU A 90 1.44 -2.58 0.23
N MET A 91 0.55 -3.24 -0.51
CA MET A 91 -0.83 -3.46 -0.10
C MET A 91 -0.94 -4.25 1.20
N GLN A 92 -0.11 -5.29 1.38
CA GLN A 92 -0.07 -6.07 2.62
C GLN A 92 0.47 -5.28 3.80
N ALA A 93 1.50 -4.45 3.59
CA ALA A 93 2.03 -3.54 4.59
C ALA A 93 0.97 -2.51 5.02
N LEU A 94 0.28 -1.91 4.04
CA LEU A 94 -0.82 -0.99 4.28
C LEU A 94 -1.95 -1.65 5.07
N LYS A 95 -2.41 -2.84 4.65
CA LYS A 95 -3.43 -3.61 5.38
C LYS A 95 -3.04 -3.82 6.83
N LYS A 96 -1.81 -4.32 7.10
CA LYS A 96 -1.31 -4.50 8.47
C LYS A 96 -1.35 -3.21 9.29
N SER A 97 -0.95 -2.08 8.69
CA SER A 97 -0.96 -0.79 9.38
C SER A 97 -2.38 -0.33 9.74
N LEU A 98 -3.34 -0.50 8.84
CA LEU A 98 -4.74 -0.11 9.05
C LEU A 98 -5.38 -0.95 10.16
N PHE A 99 -5.20 -2.27 10.15
CA PHE A 99 -5.76 -3.15 11.18
C PHE A 99 -5.14 -2.93 12.57
N LYS A 100 -3.83 -2.64 12.64
CA LYS A 100 -3.18 -2.28 13.91
C LYS A 100 -3.78 -0.99 14.46
N ASN A 101 -3.93 0.03 13.62
CA ASN A 101 -4.50 1.32 14.02
C ASN A 101 -5.95 1.19 14.47
N GLU A 102 -6.76 0.34 13.83
CA GLU A 102 -8.14 0.08 14.22
C GLU A 102 -8.23 -0.57 15.61
N THR A 103 -7.39 -1.58 15.87
CA THR A 103 -7.36 -2.28 17.17
C THR A 103 -6.91 -1.32 18.29
N ASP A 104 -5.88 -0.51 18.01
CA ASP A 104 -5.38 0.51 18.93
C ASP A 104 -6.43 1.61 19.20
N LEU A 105 -7.24 1.96 18.20
CA LEU A 105 -8.33 2.90 18.34
C LEU A 105 -9.46 2.35 19.21
N LEU A 106 -9.87 1.10 18.98
CA LEU A 106 -10.89 0.42 19.78
C LEU A 106 -10.47 0.32 21.26
N ASP A 107 -9.21 -0.03 21.53
CA ASP A 107 -8.68 -0.08 22.89
C ASP A 107 -8.67 1.32 23.57
N LYS A 108 -8.28 2.37 22.83
CA LYS A 108 -8.35 3.75 23.33
C LYS A 108 -9.78 4.17 23.66
N VAL A 109 -10.75 3.90 22.79
CA VAL A 109 -12.16 4.22 23.03
C VAL A 109 -12.69 3.46 24.24
N LEU A 110 -12.36 2.16 24.36
CA LEU A 110 -12.77 1.35 25.51
C LEU A 110 -12.20 1.90 26.83
N LYS A 111 -10.94 2.32 26.85
CA LYS A 111 -10.32 2.97 28.01
C LYS A 111 -11.03 4.27 28.40
N VAL A 112 -11.38 5.12 27.43
CA VAL A 112 -12.15 6.36 27.68
C VAL A 112 -13.51 6.03 28.29
N VAL A 113 -14.24 5.07 27.72
CA VAL A 113 -15.56 4.64 28.25
C VAL A 113 -15.45 4.10 29.68
N ASN A 114 -14.45 3.27 29.96
CA ASN A 114 -14.23 2.71 31.30
C ASN A 114 -13.86 3.79 32.33
N ASN A 115 -13.07 4.78 31.93
CA ASN A 115 -12.71 5.91 32.79
C ASN A 115 -13.92 6.82 33.07
N ALA A 116 -14.77 7.07 32.08
CA ALA A 116 -16.01 7.82 32.27
C ALA A 116 -16.97 7.09 33.25
N LYS A 117 -17.07 5.76 33.14
CA LYS A 117 -17.86 4.95 34.09
C LYS A 117 -17.28 4.97 35.51
N LYS A 118 -15.96 4.91 35.69
CA LYS A 118 -15.33 5.03 37.01
C LYS A 118 -15.56 6.41 37.66
N GLY A 119 -15.55 7.49 36.89
CA GLY A 119 -15.87 8.83 37.39
C GLY A 119 -17.33 8.99 37.85
N GLN A 120 -18.27 8.26 37.24
CA GLN A 120 -19.67 8.26 37.66
C GLN A 120 -19.91 7.46 38.96
N ILE A 121 -19.18 6.37 39.18
CA ILE A 121 -19.30 5.55 40.40
C ILE A 121 -18.81 6.34 41.61
N LEU A 122 -17.67 7.04 41.49
CA LEU A 122 -17.13 7.85 42.61
C LEU A 122 -18.05 9.00 43.02
N ASN A 123 -18.84 9.58 42.11
CA ASN A 123 -19.78 10.65 42.46
C ASN A 123 -21.05 10.14 43.15
N HIS A 124 -21.38 8.85 43.01
CA HIS A 124 -22.59 8.27 43.60
C HIS A 124 -22.39 7.90 45.09
N ASP A 125 -21.15 7.67 45.51
CA ASP A 125 -20.79 7.25 46.87
C ASP A 125 -20.64 8.42 47.88
N PHE A 126 -20.70 9.68 47.44
CA PHE A 126 -20.57 10.86 48.32
C PHE A 126 -21.90 11.44 48.84
N ILE A 127 -23.06 10.83 48.54
CA ILE A 127 -24.38 11.39 48.88
C ILE A 127 -25.06 10.70 50.10
N SER A 128 -24.46 9.67 50.73
CA SER A 128 -25.18 8.93 51.79
C SER A 128 -24.95 9.34 53.26
N ASP A 129 -24.12 10.33 53.58
CA ASP A 129 -23.87 10.71 54.99
C ASP A 129 -24.21 12.17 55.30
N LYS A 130 -25.48 12.43 55.57
CA LYS A 130 -25.90 13.48 56.54
C LYS A 130 -27.21 13.07 57.24
N LYS A 131 -27.05 12.41 58.39
CA LYS A 131 -28.05 12.37 59.47
C LYS A 131 -28.21 13.77 60.09
N LEU A 132 -29.46 14.15 60.43
CA LEU A 132 -29.90 14.89 61.64
C LEU A 132 -31.44 15.04 61.52
N VAL A 133 -32.33 14.36 62.27
CA VAL A 133 -32.61 14.30 63.72
C VAL A 133 -33.63 15.37 64.19
N HIS A 134 -34.71 14.88 64.83
CA HIS A 134 -35.77 15.53 65.66
C HIS A 134 -36.95 16.19 64.93
N GLY A 135 -38.22 16.03 65.36
CA GLY A 135 -38.77 15.46 66.59
C GLY A 135 -40.31 15.38 66.55
N GLN A 136 -40.86 14.70 67.56
CA GLN A 136 -42.27 14.51 67.95
C GLN A 136 -43.04 15.85 68.03
N ALA A 137 -44.37 15.95 68.01
CA ALA A 137 -45.45 15.09 68.46
C ALA A 137 -46.77 15.45 67.75
#